data_AF-A0A0B1S3I6-F1
#
_entry.id   AF-A0A0B1S3I6-F1
#
_cell.length_a   1.000
_cell.length_b   1.000
_cell.length_c   1.000
_cell.angle_alpha   90.00
_cell.angle_beta   90.00
_cell.angle_gamma   90.00
#
_symmetry.space_group_name_H-M   'P 1'
#
loop_
_entity.id
_entity.type
_entity.pdbx_description
1 polymer ?
#
loop_
_entity_poly.entity_id
_entity_poly.type
_entity_poly.pdbx_seq_one_letter_code
_entity_poly.pdbx_strand_id
1 'polypeptide(L)'
;MTMLVYRTFSKGISADATLDNSTYSASMLLDDTVGTLSGPSQEMTMPDENNPIWKRSKVFLECVVVMWMSMRKALLETKYVTEKQKLDNLETKVFKKLFQCFRTTSLIGTTMLIGSMLPPSSMDGITQSVLSLLNEKVVDESIMEPYLDATAQWRIEYLFDIINSGLSILQTEISVPEHSPPNKKKKSKELPPVDRLRKALRYLRYLLRSYSTNQLITCSYLYQLEQFYKKLSMIRHVIDLRLSRELSDVGIPDDLIVEAFEMKQTLAAILLNCKDRGEDDKDHIIRFTTDMCDELRWFETDVLSNLAALYSDDIVSFLIRLSEIVLRCIGLTMAAWDFSKPLRTPSGSETHIEGESSEDHLSYPDIAGRVVMAFCSSSTPGDLLPAVLTAAKQLLDNGCTMFSHLLPVLDYVPKWIMTCTANDDTLKEKEVGDAYLALWRTFLDHSEYTETLLDKSINVCAVHLLNYLTQHNEDNHDIQDPRLHDFETTMPISIILNRVIFRNKTLIT
;
A
#
# COMPACT_ATOMS: atom_id res chain seq x y z
N MET A 1 -19.25 6.53 7.29
CA MET A 1 -18.76 7.65 8.13
C MET A 1 -19.97 8.38 8.69
N THR A 2 -20.30 8.17 9.96
CA THR A 2 -21.52 8.70 10.59
C THR A 2 -21.15 10.02 11.28
N MET A 3 -21.44 11.16 10.66
CA MET A 3 -21.35 12.45 11.34
C MET A 3 -22.65 12.71 12.12
N LEU A 4 -22.50 12.89 13.42
CA LEU A 4 -23.54 13.35 14.34
C LEU A 4 -24.02 14.75 13.92
N VAL A 5 -25.22 14.81 13.35
CA VAL A 5 -25.93 16.05 13.06
C VAL A 5 -26.61 16.52 14.35
N TYR A 6 -26.12 17.61 14.95
CA TYR A 6 -26.86 18.30 16.01
C TYR A 6 -28.13 18.90 15.42
N ARG A 7 -29.27 18.23 15.66
CA ARG A 7 -30.61 18.76 15.44
C ARG A 7 -30.90 19.81 16.50
N THR A 8 -30.81 21.08 16.12
CA THR A 8 -31.51 22.17 16.83
C THR A 8 -32.13 23.12 15.83
N PHE A 9 -33.26 22.70 15.24
CA PHE A 9 -34.30 23.61 14.78
C PHE A 9 -35.58 23.26 15.51
N SER A 10 -35.99 24.15 16.42
CA SER A 10 -37.35 24.46 16.88
C SER A 10 -37.35 24.83 18.36
N LYS A 11 -37.59 26.12 18.64
CA LYS A 11 -38.44 26.58 19.73
C LYS A 11 -38.64 28.10 19.61
N GLY A 12 -39.90 28.51 19.46
CA GLY A 12 -40.33 29.87 19.75
C GLY A 12 -40.82 30.71 18.56
N ILE A 13 -41.84 30.25 17.84
CA ILE A 13 -42.88 31.20 17.40
C ILE A 13 -43.80 31.36 18.61
N SER A 14 -43.70 32.49 19.30
CA SER A 14 -44.84 33.01 20.07
C SER A 14 -45.21 34.35 19.47
N ALA A 15 -46.41 34.42 18.92
CA ALA A 15 -47.06 35.66 18.56
C ALA A 15 -47.21 36.51 19.82
N ASP A 16 -46.69 37.73 19.78
CA ASP A 16 -47.22 38.80 20.60
C ASP A 16 -47.46 40.01 19.70
N ALA A 17 -48.70 40.47 19.72
CA ALA A 17 -49.25 41.46 18.82
C ALA A 17 -49.39 42.76 19.58
N THR A 18 -48.36 43.60 19.57
CA THR A 18 -48.41 45.06 19.72
C THR A 18 -47.00 45.61 19.67
N LEU A 19 -46.57 46.21 18.56
CA LEU A 19 -45.64 47.35 18.49
C LEU A 19 -45.37 47.72 17.02
N ASP A 20 -46.18 48.69 16.57
CA ASP A 20 -45.92 49.77 15.63
C ASP A 20 -45.02 49.56 14.39
N ASN A 21 -45.71 49.67 13.26
CA ASN A 21 -45.30 50.28 12.00
C ASN A 21 -44.16 51.31 12.13
N SER A 22 -42.93 50.89 11.97
CA SER A 22 -41.92 51.56 11.13
C SER A 22 -40.60 50.81 11.25
N THR A 23 -39.93 50.67 10.11
CA THR A 23 -38.54 50.16 9.97
C THR A 23 -38.42 48.64 9.80
N TYR A 24 -37.87 48.24 8.65
CA TYR A 24 -37.49 46.88 8.20
C TYR A 24 -38.52 46.06 7.42
N SER A 25 -39.10 46.67 6.38
CA SER A 25 -39.33 45.97 5.11
C SER A 25 -38.06 46.06 4.26
N ALA A 26 -37.04 45.27 4.58
CA ALA A 26 -35.92 45.03 3.67
C ALA A 26 -36.22 43.73 2.91
N SER A 27 -36.89 43.92 1.78
CA SER A 27 -36.98 42.98 0.66
C SER A 27 -35.71 42.13 0.53
N MET A 28 -35.91 40.83 0.29
CA MET A 28 -34.92 39.96 -0.34
C MET A 28 -34.49 40.57 -1.68
N LEU A 29 -33.53 41.49 -1.63
CA LEU A 29 -32.66 41.81 -2.74
C LEU A 29 -31.35 41.11 -2.40
N LEU A 30 -31.17 39.92 -2.97
CA LEU A 30 -29.84 39.41 -3.26
C LEU A 30 -29.19 40.52 -4.09
N ASP A 31 -28.28 41.26 -3.47
CA ASP A 31 -27.56 42.33 -4.12
C ASP A 31 -26.75 41.72 -5.27
N ASP A 32 -27.16 41.99 -6.51
CA ASP A 32 -26.52 41.54 -7.76
C ASP A 32 -25.12 42.18 -7.95
N THR A 33 -24.63 42.94 -6.97
CA THR A 33 -23.26 43.46 -6.93
C THR A 33 -22.29 42.50 -6.21
N VAL A 34 -22.08 41.31 -6.79
CA VAL A 34 -20.79 40.63 -6.63
C VAL A 34 -19.76 41.50 -7.34
N GLY A 35 -19.04 42.32 -6.56
CA GLY A 35 -18.11 43.35 -7.02
C GLY A 35 -17.33 42.95 -8.27
N THR A 36 -17.38 43.83 -9.27
CA THR A 36 -16.60 43.77 -10.50
C THR A 36 -15.13 43.49 -10.17
N LEU A 37 -14.64 42.32 -10.59
CA LEU A 37 -13.24 41.91 -10.55
C LEU A 37 -12.43 42.66 -11.62
N SER A 38 -12.33 43.98 -11.47
CA SER A 38 -11.44 44.86 -12.24
C SER A 38 -10.59 45.66 -11.26
N GLY A 39 -9.69 44.97 -10.57
CA GLY A 39 -8.69 45.56 -9.69
C GLY A 39 -7.42 44.69 -9.70
N PRO A 40 -6.22 45.28 -9.64
CA PRO A 40 -4.96 44.56 -9.73
C PRO A 40 -4.88 43.54 -8.59
N SER A 41 -4.29 42.39 -8.89
CA SER A 41 -4.00 41.27 -7.99
C SER A 41 -3.53 41.74 -6.60
N GLN A 42 -4.46 41.87 -5.66
CA GLN A 42 -4.12 41.97 -4.24
C GLN A 42 -3.64 40.59 -3.80
N GLU A 43 -2.34 40.48 -3.51
CA GLU A 43 -1.83 39.43 -2.65
C GLU A 43 -2.57 39.52 -1.32
N MET A 44 -3.53 38.62 -1.14
CA MET A 44 -4.29 38.51 0.09
C MET A 44 -3.33 37.97 1.16
N THR A 45 -3.10 38.76 2.22
CA THR A 45 -2.25 38.37 3.34
C THR A 45 -2.70 37.02 3.90
N MET A 46 -1.73 36.12 4.17
CA MET A 46 -1.96 34.80 4.76
C MET A 46 -2.99 34.89 5.90
N PRO A 47 -4.13 34.18 5.83
CA PRO A 47 -5.13 34.25 6.89
C PRO A 47 -4.57 33.61 8.18
N ASP A 48 -4.64 34.34 9.29
CA ASP A 48 -4.32 33.78 10.62
C ASP A 48 -5.37 32.71 10.99
N GLU A 49 -4.97 31.43 10.94
CA GLU A 49 -5.87 30.31 11.21
C GLU A 49 -6.35 30.24 12.67
N ASN A 50 -5.66 30.93 13.58
CA ASN A 50 -6.09 31.04 14.99
C ASN A 50 -7.18 32.08 15.20
N ASN A 51 -7.47 32.90 14.18
CA ASN A 51 -8.50 33.92 14.24
C ASN A 51 -9.90 33.27 14.41
N PRO A 52 -10.72 33.73 15.37
CA PRO A 52 -12.09 33.21 15.56
C PRO A 52 -12.99 33.40 14.33
N ILE A 53 -12.76 34.44 13.52
CA ILE A 53 -13.47 34.68 12.26
C ILE A 53 -13.12 33.60 11.25
N TRP A 54 -11.85 33.19 11.17
CA TRP A 54 -11.42 32.08 10.32
C TRP A 54 -12.13 30.77 10.66
N LYS A 55 -12.15 30.43 11.96
CA LYS A 55 -12.83 29.22 12.46
C LYS A 55 -14.32 29.22 12.13
N ARG A 56 -14.99 30.38 12.23
CA ARG A 56 -16.40 30.53 11.85
C ARG A 56 -16.62 30.38 10.33
N SER A 57 -15.75 30.99 9.51
CA SER A 57 -15.82 30.89 8.04
C SER A 57 -15.56 29.47 7.55
N LYS A 58 -14.66 28.73 8.19
CA LYS A 58 -14.43 27.30 7.94
C LYS A 58 -15.71 26.48 8.13
N VAL A 59 -16.35 26.60 9.30
CA VAL A 59 -17.59 25.87 9.60
C VAL A 59 -18.70 26.24 8.61
N PHE A 60 -18.82 27.52 8.27
CA PHE A 60 -19.79 27.97 7.28
C PHE A 60 -19.55 27.34 5.90
N LEU A 61 -18.29 27.29 5.45
CA LEU A 61 -17.93 26.67 4.19
C LEU A 61 -18.28 25.17 4.18
N GLU A 62 -17.95 24.46 5.26
CA GLU A 62 -18.30 23.03 5.42
C GLU A 62 -19.83 22.82 5.38
N CYS A 63 -20.61 23.69 6.03
CA CYS A 63 -22.08 23.65 5.96
C CYS A 63 -22.62 23.87 4.53
N VAL A 64 -22.02 24.81 3.77
CA VAL A 64 -22.40 25.06 2.37
C VAL A 64 -22.14 23.82 1.51
N VAL A 65 -21.01 23.11 1.72
CA VAL A 65 -20.71 21.85 1.01
C VAL A 65 -21.77 20.78 1.28
N VAL A 66 -22.19 20.62 2.53
CA VAL A 66 -23.22 19.62 2.89
C VAL A 66 -24.57 19.96 2.26
N MET A 67 -24.97 21.24 2.27
CA MET A 67 -26.21 21.68 1.63
C MET A 67 -26.17 21.44 0.12
N TRP A 68 -25.05 21.76 -0.54
CA TRP A 68 -24.82 21.49 -1.95
C TRP A 68 -24.96 19.99 -2.25
N MET A 69 -24.23 19.13 -1.55
CA MET A 69 -24.29 17.68 -1.76
C MET A 69 -25.73 17.13 -1.67
N SER A 70 -26.55 17.72 -0.81
CA SER A 70 -27.96 17.36 -0.65
C SER A 70 -28.84 17.85 -1.80
N MET A 71 -28.58 19.04 -2.36
CA MET A 71 -29.35 19.64 -3.45
C MET A 71 -28.96 19.11 -4.84
N ARG A 72 -27.72 18.64 -5.01
CA ARG A 72 -27.16 18.23 -6.31
C ARG A 72 -28.02 17.17 -7.02
N LYS A 73 -28.53 16.18 -6.29
CA LYS A 73 -29.33 15.10 -6.87
C LYS A 73 -30.64 15.61 -7.47
N ALA A 74 -31.28 16.58 -6.84
CA ALA A 74 -32.51 17.20 -7.35
C ALA A 74 -32.23 18.06 -8.60
N LEU A 75 -31.07 18.71 -8.66
CA LEU A 75 -30.65 19.55 -9.79
C LEU A 75 -30.15 18.77 -11.01
N LEU A 76 -30.03 17.44 -10.93
CA LEU A 76 -29.76 16.58 -12.08
C LEU A 76 -31.01 16.31 -12.93
N GLU A 77 -32.20 16.66 -12.45
CA GLU A 77 -33.43 16.52 -13.22
C GLU A 77 -33.45 17.48 -14.41
N THR A 78 -33.87 16.98 -15.59
CA THR A 78 -33.87 17.72 -16.86
C THR A 78 -34.71 19.00 -16.85
N LYS A 79 -35.63 19.14 -15.89
CA LYS A 79 -36.45 20.34 -15.72
C LYS A 79 -35.73 21.53 -15.06
N TYR A 80 -34.56 21.32 -14.48
CA TYR A 80 -33.77 22.35 -13.77
C TYR A 80 -32.44 22.69 -14.46
N VAL A 81 -32.34 22.46 -15.77
CA VAL A 81 -31.08 22.67 -16.52
C VAL A 81 -30.59 24.12 -16.42
N THR A 82 -31.50 25.09 -16.45
CA THR A 82 -31.15 26.52 -16.38
C THR A 82 -30.68 26.94 -14.98
N GLU A 83 -31.35 26.47 -13.93
CA GLU A 83 -30.98 26.68 -12.54
C GLU A 83 -29.65 26.01 -12.22
N LYS A 84 -29.45 24.78 -12.71
CA LYS A 84 -28.18 24.06 -12.61
C LYS A 84 -27.04 24.87 -13.23
N GLN A 85 -27.23 25.39 -14.44
CA GLN A 85 -26.18 26.17 -15.10
C GLN A 85 -25.86 27.49 -14.39
N LYS A 86 -26.87 28.16 -13.82
CA LYS A 86 -26.65 29.37 -12.99
C LYS A 86 -25.89 29.03 -11.71
N LEU A 87 -26.22 27.91 -11.08
CA LEU A 87 -25.54 27.43 -9.89
C LEU A 87 -24.09 27.05 -10.20
N ASP A 88 -23.83 26.25 -11.24
CA ASP A 88 -22.48 25.86 -11.67
C ASP A 88 -21.58 27.11 -11.89
N ASN A 89 -22.13 28.17 -12.49
CA ASN A 89 -21.43 29.44 -12.70
C ASN A 89 -21.10 30.17 -11.39
N LEU A 90 -22.05 30.21 -10.44
CA LEU A 90 -21.83 30.83 -9.14
C LEU A 90 -20.79 30.04 -8.35
N GLU A 91 -20.92 28.72 -8.32
CA GLU A 91 -19.99 27.81 -7.63
C GLU A 91 -18.58 27.90 -8.21
N THR A 92 -18.44 27.99 -9.53
CA THR A 92 -17.14 28.22 -10.19
C THR A 92 -16.49 29.52 -9.70
N LYS A 93 -17.25 30.61 -9.56
CA LYS A 93 -16.74 31.88 -9.04
C LYS A 93 -16.31 31.76 -7.57
N VAL A 94 -17.14 31.11 -6.75
CA VAL A 94 -16.85 30.87 -5.34
C VAL A 94 -15.59 30.03 -5.18
N PHE A 95 -15.49 28.90 -5.89
CA PHE A 95 -14.32 28.03 -5.86
C PHE A 95 -13.06 28.78 -6.29
N LYS A 96 -13.10 29.57 -7.38
CA LYS A 96 -11.93 30.36 -7.82
C LYS A 96 -11.42 31.29 -6.72
N LYS A 97 -12.33 31.92 -5.96
CA LYS A 97 -11.98 32.74 -4.80
C LYS A 97 -11.41 31.91 -3.66
N LEU A 98 -12.05 30.80 -3.30
CA LEU A 98 -11.56 29.89 -2.26
C LEU A 98 -10.14 29.39 -2.58
N PHE A 99 -9.91 28.94 -3.81
CA PHE A 99 -8.60 28.45 -4.26
C PHE A 99 -7.53 29.55 -4.15
N GLN A 100 -7.83 30.77 -4.59
CA GLN A 100 -6.89 31.89 -4.46
C GLN A 100 -6.54 32.19 -3.00
N CYS A 101 -7.53 32.15 -2.10
CA CYS A 101 -7.34 32.52 -0.70
C CYS A 101 -6.70 31.39 0.13
N PHE A 102 -7.03 30.13 -0.16
CA PHE A 102 -6.83 29.00 0.75
C PHE A 102 -5.84 27.95 0.24
N ARG A 103 -5.26 28.12 -0.95
CA ARG A 103 -4.34 27.14 -1.56
C ARG A 103 -3.10 26.78 -0.73
N THR A 104 -2.72 27.61 0.23
CA THR A 104 -1.58 27.41 1.12
C THR A 104 -2.00 27.20 2.58
N THR A 105 -3.28 26.92 2.84
CA THR A 105 -3.85 26.79 4.19
C THR A 105 -4.36 25.37 4.42
N SER A 106 -4.73 25.05 5.67
CA SER A 106 -5.35 23.77 6.02
C SER A 106 -6.69 23.50 5.31
N LEU A 107 -7.31 24.52 4.69
CA LEU A 107 -8.56 24.41 3.93
C LEU A 107 -8.38 23.98 2.47
N ILE A 108 -7.16 23.72 2.01
CA ILE A 108 -6.93 23.29 0.63
C ILE A 108 -7.69 21.99 0.31
N GLY A 109 -7.75 21.04 1.26
CA GLY A 109 -8.52 19.80 1.12
C GLY A 109 -9.99 20.04 0.78
N THR A 110 -10.67 20.81 1.63
CA THR A 110 -12.09 21.18 1.44
C THR A 110 -12.29 21.99 0.16
N THR A 111 -11.35 22.88 -0.15
CA THR A 111 -11.40 23.70 -1.36
C THR A 111 -11.35 22.80 -2.59
N MET A 112 -10.38 21.90 -2.68
CA MET A 112 -10.22 20.99 -3.82
C MET A 112 -11.37 19.99 -3.94
N LEU A 113 -11.95 19.55 -2.83
CA LEU A 113 -13.16 18.72 -2.83
C LEU A 113 -14.35 19.44 -3.49
N ILE A 114 -14.52 20.75 -3.21
CA ILE A 114 -15.53 21.56 -3.92
C ILE A 114 -15.19 21.62 -5.41
N GLY A 115 -13.92 21.86 -5.73
CA GLY A 115 -13.45 21.95 -7.10
C GLY A 115 -13.65 20.67 -7.91
N SER A 116 -13.46 19.50 -7.30
CA SER A 116 -13.62 18.20 -7.96
C SER A 116 -15.08 17.89 -8.34
N MET A 117 -16.04 18.59 -7.73
CA MET A 117 -17.46 18.44 -8.04
C MET A 117 -17.94 19.33 -9.19
N LEU A 118 -17.12 20.30 -9.61
CA LEU A 118 -17.45 21.25 -10.67
C LEU A 118 -17.18 20.69 -12.08
N PRO A 119 -17.89 21.17 -13.11
CA PRO A 119 -17.63 20.79 -14.49
C PRO A 119 -16.18 21.15 -14.90
N PRO A 120 -15.40 20.22 -15.48
CA PRO A 120 -14.00 20.48 -15.85
C PRO A 120 -13.80 21.67 -16.78
N SER A 121 -14.76 21.91 -17.70
CA SER A 121 -14.74 23.02 -18.67
C SER A 121 -14.77 24.41 -18.05
N SER A 122 -15.20 24.54 -16.79
CA SER A 122 -15.27 25.83 -16.08
C SER A 122 -13.96 26.20 -15.36
N MET A 123 -13.02 25.25 -15.33
CA MET A 123 -11.89 25.20 -14.40
C MET A 123 -10.51 25.25 -15.07
N ASP A 124 -10.42 25.33 -16.40
CA ASP A 124 -9.18 25.11 -17.16
C ASP A 124 -7.94 25.83 -16.61
N GLY A 125 -8.02 27.11 -16.22
CA GLY A 125 -6.87 27.84 -15.68
C GLY A 125 -6.34 27.29 -14.35
N ILE A 126 -7.23 26.87 -13.44
CA ILE A 126 -6.83 26.26 -12.16
C ILE A 126 -6.37 24.83 -12.38
N THR A 127 -7.09 24.07 -13.23
CA THR A 127 -6.68 22.73 -13.64
C THR A 127 -5.25 22.76 -14.17
N GLN A 128 -4.93 23.61 -15.15
CA GLN A 128 -3.56 23.73 -15.69
C GLN A 128 -2.52 24.13 -14.64
N SER A 129 -2.88 25.01 -13.69
CA SER A 129 -1.97 25.37 -12.59
C SER A 129 -1.68 24.18 -11.67
N VAL A 130 -2.69 23.37 -11.35
CA VAL A 130 -2.52 22.16 -10.51
C VAL A 130 -1.75 21.10 -11.28
N LEU A 131 -2.04 20.92 -12.57
CA LEU A 131 -1.31 19.98 -13.44
C LEU A 131 0.18 20.31 -13.54
N SER A 132 0.53 21.58 -13.80
CA SER A 132 1.93 22.04 -13.83
C SER A 132 2.60 21.83 -12.47
N LEU A 133 1.92 22.10 -11.35
CA LEU A 133 2.44 21.86 -10.01
C LEU A 133 2.74 20.36 -9.78
N LEU A 134 1.78 19.48 -10.10
CA LEU A 134 1.92 18.03 -9.97
C LEU A 134 3.03 17.48 -10.87
N ASN A 135 3.26 18.06 -12.04
CA ASN A 135 4.28 17.61 -12.98
C ASN A 135 5.69 18.12 -12.64
N GLU A 136 5.84 19.41 -12.36
CA GLU A 136 7.16 20.08 -12.27
C GLU A 136 7.81 20.02 -10.88
N LYS A 137 7.03 19.82 -9.80
CA LYS A 137 7.55 19.90 -8.42
C LYS A 137 7.29 18.64 -7.62
N VAL A 138 8.10 18.41 -6.58
CA VAL A 138 7.73 17.49 -5.50
C VAL A 138 6.70 18.21 -4.65
N VAL A 139 5.55 17.56 -4.45
CA VAL A 139 4.42 18.12 -3.70
C VAL A 139 4.41 17.53 -2.29
N ASP A 140 4.21 18.38 -1.29
CA ASP A 140 4.14 17.97 0.11
C ASP A 140 2.96 17.01 0.35
N GLU A 141 3.14 16.02 1.24
CA GLU A 141 2.10 15.03 1.55
C GLU A 141 0.76 15.66 1.96
N SER A 142 0.80 16.75 2.73
CA SER A 142 -0.40 17.42 3.25
C SER A 142 -1.29 18.05 2.17
N ILE A 143 -0.76 18.31 0.98
CA ILE A 143 -1.49 18.96 -0.13
C ILE A 143 -1.56 18.09 -1.38
N MET A 144 -0.79 17.00 -1.44
CA MET A 144 -0.76 16.09 -2.59
C MET A 144 -2.11 15.40 -2.78
N GLU A 145 -2.67 14.81 -1.72
CA GLU A 145 -3.91 14.04 -1.82
C GLU A 145 -5.07 14.87 -2.40
N PRO A 146 -5.38 16.08 -1.89
CA PRO A 146 -6.43 16.92 -2.47
C PRO A 146 -6.24 17.25 -3.96
N TYR A 147 -4.99 17.43 -4.40
CA TYR A 147 -4.70 17.72 -5.80
C TYR A 147 -4.82 16.51 -6.70
N LEU A 148 -4.39 15.33 -6.24
CA LEU A 148 -4.52 14.09 -7.00
C LEU A 148 -5.98 13.67 -7.15
N ASP A 149 -6.78 13.70 -6.07
CA ASP A 149 -8.21 13.37 -6.11
C ASP A 149 -8.97 14.32 -7.06
N ALA A 150 -8.73 15.63 -6.96
CA ALA A 150 -9.39 16.59 -7.85
C ALA A 150 -8.94 16.40 -9.31
N THR A 151 -7.65 16.15 -9.54
CA THR A 151 -7.14 15.93 -10.90
C THR A 151 -7.69 14.66 -11.51
N ALA A 152 -7.86 13.58 -10.74
CA ALA A 152 -8.49 12.36 -11.21
C ALA A 152 -9.95 12.58 -11.67
N GLN A 153 -10.67 13.54 -11.07
CA GLN A 153 -12.01 13.94 -11.54
C GLN A 153 -11.98 14.88 -12.74
N TRP A 154 -10.96 15.73 -12.85
CA TRP A 154 -10.88 16.72 -13.92
C TRP A 154 -10.31 16.17 -15.23
N ARG A 155 -9.15 15.48 -15.15
CA ARG A 155 -8.35 14.97 -16.27
C ARG A 155 -7.41 13.85 -15.80
N ILE A 156 -7.95 12.66 -15.59
CA ILE A 156 -7.18 11.50 -15.12
C ILE A 156 -6.08 11.08 -16.10
N GLU A 157 -6.29 11.30 -17.40
CA GLU A 157 -5.35 10.96 -18.46
C GLU A 157 -4.00 11.65 -18.24
N TYR A 158 -4.00 12.86 -17.69
CA TYR A 158 -2.76 13.58 -17.38
C TYR A 158 -1.97 12.93 -16.24
N LEU A 159 -2.66 12.39 -15.22
CA LEU A 159 -1.99 11.61 -14.16
C LEU A 159 -1.36 10.35 -14.76
N PHE A 160 -2.05 9.72 -15.72
CA PHE A 160 -1.50 8.58 -16.42
C PHE A 160 -0.25 8.93 -17.22
N ASP A 161 -0.21 10.09 -17.88
CA ASP A 161 0.99 10.57 -18.57
C ASP A 161 2.17 10.76 -17.62
N ILE A 162 1.96 11.37 -16.44
CA ILE A 162 3.00 11.53 -15.42
C ILE A 162 3.52 10.15 -14.96
N ILE A 163 2.60 9.25 -14.60
CA ILE A 163 2.96 7.91 -14.12
C ILE A 163 3.70 7.14 -15.22
N ASN A 164 3.19 7.18 -16.45
CA ASN A 164 3.81 6.53 -17.60
C ASN A 164 5.22 7.04 -17.86
N SER A 165 5.43 8.36 -17.77
CA SER A 165 6.73 8.98 -17.97
C SER A 165 7.73 8.54 -16.90
N GLY A 166 7.32 8.49 -15.62
CA GLY A 166 8.17 8.05 -14.53
C GLY A 166 8.50 6.55 -14.58
N LEU A 167 7.52 5.69 -14.86
CA LEU A 167 7.75 4.24 -14.96
C LEU A 167 8.63 3.86 -16.15
N SER A 168 8.63 4.65 -17.23
CA SER A 168 9.48 4.41 -18.40
C SER A 168 11.00 4.55 -18.10
N ILE A 169 11.38 5.12 -16.96
CA ILE A 169 12.78 5.18 -16.51
C ILE A 169 13.38 3.79 -16.32
N LEU A 170 12.57 2.83 -15.86
CA LEU A 170 12.95 1.42 -15.71
C LEU A 170 13.31 0.75 -17.05
N GLN A 171 13.00 1.37 -18.19
CA GLN A 171 13.38 0.87 -19.52
C GLN A 171 14.57 1.65 -20.09
N THR A 172 14.62 2.97 -19.87
CA THR A 172 15.56 3.86 -20.58
C THR A 172 16.91 4.01 -19.91
N GLU A 173 17.00 3.97 -18.58
CA GLU A 173 18.28 4.25 -17.88
C GLU A 173 19.18 3.02 -17.71
N ILE A 174 18.58 1.84 -17.75
CA ILE A 174 19.30 0.56 -17.81
C ILE A 174 20.01 0.38 -19.18
N SER A 175 19.53 1.08 -20.21
CA SER A 175 19.94 0.86 -21.61
C SER A 175 20.97 1.87 -22.12
N VAL A 176 21.65 2.65 -21.27
CA VAL A 176 22.67 3.62 -21.72
C VAL A 176 24.07 2.99 -21.62
N PRO A 177 24.60 2.36 -22.69
CA PRO A 177 26.02 2.05 -22.73
C PRO A 177 26.81 3.36 -22.67
N GLU A 178 27.95 3.35 -21.96
CA GLU A 178 28.87 4.47 -21.69
C GLU A 178 29.42 5.21 -22.94
N HIS A 179 28.94 4.90 -24.14
CA HIS A 179 29.48 5.40 -25.42
C HIS A 179 28.46 6.08 -26.33
N SER A 180 27.29 6.47 -25.83
CA SER A 180 26.35 7.28 -26.61
C SER A 180 26.67 8.78 -26.48
N PRO A 181 26.77 9.53 -27.60
CA PRO A 181 27.09 10.95 -27.55
C PRO A 181 25.98 11.71 -26.82
N PRO A 182 26.31 12.77 -26.05
CA PRO A 182 25.33 13.48 -25.23
C PRO A 182 24.25 14.07 -26.13
N ASN A 183 23.07 13.46 -26.12
CA ASN A 183 21.93 13.95 -26.86
C ASN A 183 21.61 15.36 -26.35
N LYS A 184 21.50 16.29 -27.30
CA LYS A 184 21.29 17.73 -27.07
C LYS A 184 20.26 17.95 -25.96
N LYS A 185 20.71 18.50 -24.83
CA LYS A 185 19.89 18.88 -23.67
C LYS A 185 18.64 19.64 -24.15
N LYS A 186 17.48 18.98 -24.13
CA LYS A 186 16.20 19.69 -24.13
C LYS A 186 16.21 20.56 -22.87
N LYS A 187 16.08 21.87 -23.05
CA LYS A 187 15.85 22.83 -21.96
C LYS A 187 14.45 22.63 -21.38
N SER A 188 14.19 21.52 -20.68
CA SER A 188 12.99 21.41 -19.85
C SER A 188 13.38 21.44 -18.38
N LYS A 189 12.51 22.05 -17.56
CA LYS A 189 12.55 21.98 -16.09
C LYS A 189 12.06 20.60 -15.62
N GLU A 190 12.43 19.52 -16.31
CA GLU A 190 12.02 18.18 -15.93
C GLU A 190 12.79 17.75 -14.69
N LEU A 191 12.08 17.09 -13.77
CA LEU A 191 12.68 16.51 -12.58
C LEU A 191 13.74 15.47 -12.96
N PRO A 192 14.77 15.27 -12.11
CA PRO A 192 15.70 14.17 -12.27
C PRO A 192 14.96 12.83 -12.45
N PRO A 193 15.53 11.87 -13.19
CA PRO A 193 14.93 10.57 -13.43
C PRO A 193 14.44 9.87 -12.15
N VAL A 194 15.32 9.67 -11.17
CA VAL A 194 14.96 9.04 -9.88
C VAL A 194 13.75 9.74 -9.22
N ASP A 195 13.68 11.07 -9.26
CA ASP A 195 12.55 11.82 -8.69
C ASP A 195 11.25 11.65 -9.50
N ARG A 196 11.35 11.49 -10.82
CA ARG A 196 10.19 11.17 -11.67
C ARG A 196 9.66 9.77 -11.40
N LEU A 197 10.54 8.77 -11.22
CA LEU A 197 10.14 7.41 -10.85
C LEU A 197 9.48 7.41 -9.46
N ARG A 198 10.11 8.03 -8.46
CA ARG A 198 9.55 8.18 -7.11
C ARG A 198 8.18 8.85 -7.13
N LYS A 199 8.04 9.94 -7.90
CA LYS A 199 6.75 10.62 -8.08
C LYS A 199 5.71 9.70 -8.71
N ALA A 200 6.06 8.97 -9.77
CA ALA A 200 5.13 8.05 -10.42
C ALA A 200 4.64 6.95 -9.49
N LEU A 201 5.54 6.32 -8.73
CA LEU A 201 5.18 5.30 -7.74
C LEU A 201 4.29 5.87 -6.64
N ARG A 202 4.61 7.07 -6.13
CA ARG A 202 3.81 7.75 -5.10
C ARG A 202 2.41 8.10 -5.59
N TYR A 203 2.28 8.61 -6.82
CA TYR A 203 0.98 8.96 -7.40
C TYR A 203 0.16 7.70 -7.68
N LEU A 204 0.78 6.65 -8.23
CA LEU A 204 0.12 5.37 -8.45
C LEU A 204 -0.36 4.76 -7.13
N ARG A 205 0.49 4.72 -6.09
CA ARG A 205 0.13 4.26 -4.74
C ARG A 205 -1.09 4.99 -4.20
N TYR A 206 -1.11 6.32 -4.35
CA TYR A 206 -2.24 7.12 -3.92
C TYR A 206 -3.53 6.76 -4.66
N LEU A 207 -3.47 6.70 -5.99
CA LEU A 207 -4.62 6.38 -6.84
C LEU A 207 -5.24 5.01 -6.52
N LEU A 208 -4.42 4.04 -6.12
CA LEU A 208 -4.87 2.71 -5.70
C LEU A 208 -5.41 2.69 -4.26
N ARG A 209 -4.93 3.59 -3.38
CA ARG A 209 -5.36 3.67 -1.97
C ARG A 209 -6.70 4.41 -1.80
N SER A 210 -6.94 5.47 -2.57
CA SER A 210 -8.21 6.22 -2.51
C SER A 210 -9.34 5.40 -3.13
N TYR A 211 -10.39 5.13 -2.36
CA TYR A 211 -11.50 4.27 -2.79
C TYR A 211 -12.15 4.76 -4.10
N SER A 212 -12.38 6.07 -4.21
CA SER A 212 -13.01 6.67 -5.40
C SER A 212 -12.14 6.57 -6.64
N THR A 213 -10.84 6.82 -6.53
CA THR A 213 -9.92 6.75 -7.68
C THR A 213 -9.61 5.31 -8.06
N ASN A 214 -9.47 4.41 -7.08
CA ASN A 214 -9.25 3.00 -7.33
C ASN A 214 -10.44 2.40 -8.09
N GLN A 215 -11.67 2.66 -7.63
CA GLN A 215 -12.88 2.20 -8.32
C GLN A 215 -12.97 2.76 -9.75
N LEU A 216 -12.64 4.04 -9.94
CA LEU A 216 -12.63 4.67 -11.27
C LEU A 216 -11.64 3.96 -12.20
N ILE A 217 -10.40 3.75 -11.74
CA ILE A 217 -9.34 3.19 -12.57
C ILE A 217 -9.60 1.72 -12.88
N THR A 218 -9.97 0.91 -11.88
CA THR A 218 -10.24 -0.52 -12.08
C THR A 218 -11.47 -0.78 -12.96
N CYS A 219 -12.50 0.08 -12.90
CA CYS A 219 -13.73 -0.13 -13.65
C CYS A 219 -13.74 0.53 -15.05
N SER A 220 -12.99 1.62 -15.24
CA SER A 220 -13.06 2.44 -16.47
C SER A 220 -11.72 2.58 -17.21
N TYR A 221 -10.59 2.30 -16.54
CA TYR A 221 -9.24 2.46 -17.10
C TYR A 221 -8.35 1.25 -16.84
N LEU A 222 -8.93 0.04 -16.84
CA LEU A 222 -8.21 -1.21 -16.57
C LEU A 222 -6.99 -1.41 -17.47
N TYR A 223 -7.15 -1.17 -18.78
CA TYR A 223 -6.05 -1.22 -19.75
C TYR A 223 -4.84 -0.38 -19.32
N GLN A 224 -5.08 0.79 -18.72
CA GLN A 224 -4.00 1.66 -18.29
C GLN A 224 -3.25 1.10 -17.08
N LEU A 225 -3.92 0.41 -16.15
CA LEU A 225 -3.27 -0.32 -15.07
C LEU A 225 -2.38 -1.45 -15.60
N GLU A 226 -2.85 -2.20 -16.59
CA GLU A 226 -2.06 -3.25 -17.22
C GLU A 226 -0.80 -2.68 -17.90
N GLN A 227 -0.90 -1.49 -18.53
CA GLN A 227 0.29 -0.82 -19.07
C GLN A 227 1.29 -0.43 -17.98
N PHE A 228 0.82 0.04 -16.81
CA PHE A 228 1.70 0.33 -15.68
C PHE A 228 2.36 -0.93 -15.15
N TYR A 229 1.60 -2.01 -15.00
CA TYR A 229 2.09 -3.32 -14.61
C TYR A 229 3.21 -3.81 -15.54
N LYS A 230 2.96 -3.79 -16.85
CA LYS A 230 3.93 -4.21 -17.87
C LYS A 230 5.23 -3.40 -17.82
N LYS A 231 5.16 -2.10 -17.53
CA LYS A 231 6.37 -1.26 -17.35
C LYS A 231 7.12 -1.65 -16.07
N LEU A 232 6.39 -1.87 -14.98
CA LEU A 232 6.95 -2.31 -13.71
C LEU A 232 7.58 -3.70 -13.78
N SER A 233 7.16 -4.58 -14.69
CA SER A 233 7.81 -5.89 -14.90
C SER A 233 9.31 -5.82 -15.18
N MET A 234 9.81 -4.68 -15.66
CA MET A 234 11.26 -4.44 -15.82
C MET A 234 12.03 -4.42 -14.50
N ILE A 235 11.36 -4.27 -13.36
CA ILE A 235 12.01 -4.22 -12.06
C ILE A 235 12.78 -5.50 -11.73
N ARG A 236 12.32 -6.65 -12.23
CA ARG A 236 13.04 -7.92 -12.10
C ARG A 236 14.45 -7.82 -12.69
N HIS A 237 14.55 -7.28 -13.91
CA HIS A 237 15.83 -7.07 -14.57
C HIS A 237 16.73 -6.08 -13.80
N VAL A 238 16.16 -5.01 -13.23
CA VAL A 238 16.89 -4.07 -12.36
C VAL A 238 17.49 -4.78 -11.15
N ILE A 239 16.70 -5.65 -10.50
CA ILE A 239 17.15 -6.43 -9.35
C ILE A 239 18.26 -7.38 -9.77
N ASP A 240 18.10 -8.11 -10.88
CA ASP A 240 19.13 -9.01 -11.40
C ASP A 240 20.46 -8.26 -11.66
N LEU A 241 20.41 -7.06 -12.25
CA LEU A 241 21.60 -6.23 -12.44
C LEU A 241 22.21 -5.76 -11.12
N ARG A 242 21.37 -5.37 -10.15
CA ARG A 242 21.82 -4.96 -8.80
C ARG A 242 22.51 -6.09 -8.04
N LEU A 243 22.09 -7.33 -8.27
CA LEU A 243 22.69 -8.55 -7.71
C LEU A 243 23.89 -9.05 -8.51
N SER A 244 24.03 -8.63 -9.77
CA SER A 244 25.16 -8.99 -10.62
C SER A 244 26.47 -8.36 -10.10
N ARG A 245 27.58 -9.10 -10.21
CA ARG A 245 28.91 -8.63 -9.78
C ARG A 245 29.56 -7.65 -10.77
N GLU A 246 28.94 -7.42 -11.93
CA GLU A 246 29.54 -6.72 -13.07
C GLU A 246 29.19 -5.22 -13.11
N LEU A 247 28.16 -4.77 -12.39
CA LEU A 247 27.71 -3.38 -12.38
C LEU A 247 27.70 -2.82 -10.96
N SER A 248 28.52 -1.80 -10.71
CA SER A 248 28.65 -1.16 -9.40
C SER A 248 27.46 -0.28 -9.03
N ASP A 249 26.66 0.17 -10.00
CA ASP A 249 25.53 1.08 -9.77
C ASP A 249 24.50 0.96 -10.91
N VAL A 250 23.24 0.70 -10.56
CA VAL A 250 22.10 0.67 -11.50
C VAL A 250 21.52 2.07 -11.72
N GLY A 251 22.00 3.08 -10.98
CA GLY A 251 21.54 4.47 -11.03
C GLY A 251 20.19 4.69 -10.33
N ILE A 252 19.62 3.64 -9.73
CA ILE A 252 18.35 3.67 -9.00
C ILE A 252 18.63 3.24 -7.54
N PRO A 253 18.25 4.06 -6.55
CA PRO A 253 18.39 3.71 -5.14
C PRO A 253 17.67 2.42 -4.75
N ASP A 254 18.28 1.62 -3.87
CA ASP A 254 17.76 0.33 -3.39
C ASP A 254 16.33 0.45 -2.80
N ASP A 255 16.02 1.52 -2.07
CA ASP A 255 14.67 1.76 -1.54
C ASP A 255 13.62 1.93 -2.64
N LEU A 256 14.00 2.59 -3.74
CA LEU A 256 13.11 2.83 -4.87
C LEU A 256 12.94 1.57 -5.74
N ILE A 257 13.98 0.73 -5.84
CA ILE A 257 13.88 -0.58 -6.49
C ILE A 257 12.86 -1.45 -5.75
N VAL A 258 13.00 -1.52 -4.43
CA VAL A 258 12.11 -2.29 -3.56
C VAL A 258 10.67 -1.73 -3.61
N GLU A 259 10.50 -0.41 -3.62
CA GLU A 259 9.18 0.24 -3.77
C GLU A 259 8.52 -0.07 -5.12
N ALA A 260 9.27 -0.06 -6.21
CA ALA A 260 8.76 -0.42 -7.53
C ALA A 260 8.34 -1.89 -7.60
N PHE A 261 9.12 -2.78 -6.97
CA PHE A 261 8.78 -4.20 -6.87
C PHE A 261 7.48 -4.41 -6.08
N GLU A 262 7.36 -3.77 -4.92
CA GLU A 262 6.12 -3.79 -4.11
C GLU A 262 4.91 -3.29 -4.93
N MET A 263 5.08 -2.21 -5.69
CA MET A 263 4.03 -1.66 -6.54
C MET A 263 3.62 -2.64 -7.65
N LYS A 264 4.59 -3.34 -8.25
CA LYS A 264 4.31 -4.39 -9.24
C LYS A 264 3.43 -5.50 -8.64
N GLN A 265 3.81 -6.01 -7.47
CA GLN A 265 3.04 -7.06 -6.76
C GLN A 265 1.63 -6.58 -6.38
N THR A 266 1.52 -5.34 -5.91
CA THR A 266 0.23 -4.72 -5.58
C THR A 266 -0.68 -4.64 -6.80
N LEU A 267 -0.14 -4.22 -7.95
CA LEU A 267 -0.89 -4.21 -9.21
C LEU A 267 -1.30 -5.61 -9.66
N ALA A 268 -0.42 -6.61 -9.55
CA ALA A 268 -0.76 -8.00 -9.89
C ALA A 268 -1.98 -8.48 -9.09
N ALA A 269 -1.96 -8.28 -7.78
CA ALA A 269 -3.05 -8.67 -6.87
C ALA A 269 -4.37 -7.93 -7.17
N ILE A 270 -4.30 -6.66 -7.56
CA ILE A 270 -5.50 -5.89 -7.99
C ILE A 270 -6.01 -6.41 -9.34
N LEU A 271 -5.13 -6.58 -10.32
CA LEU A 271 -5.49 -7.01 -11.68
C LEU A 271 -6.09 -8.41 -11.67
N LEU A 272 -5.59 -9.31 -10.81
CA LEU A 272 -6.16 -10.65 -10.59
C LEU A 272 -7.64 -10.62 -10.20
N ASN A 273 -8.07 -9.58 -9.47
CA ASN A 273 -9.47 -9.39 -9.05
C ASN A 273 -10.33 -8.59 -10.04
N CYS A 274 -9.71 -7.94 -11.02
CA CYS A 274 -10.42 -7.19 -12.02
C CYS A 274 -10.95 -8.14 -13.09
N LYS A 275 -12.25 -8.03 -13.41
CA LYS A 275 -12.84 -8.73 -14.56
C LYS A 275 -12.53 -7.93 -15.82
N ASP A 276 -11.89 -8.56 -16.79
CA ASP A 276 -11.73 -7.95 -18.10
C ASP A 276 -13.08 -7.95 -18.84
N ARG A 277 -13.33 -6.92 -19.67
CA ARG A 277 -14.55 -6.84 -20.50
C ARG A 277 -14.35 -7.44 -21.89
N GLY A 278 -13.18 -8.04 -22.17
CA GLY A 278 -12.77 -8.51 -23.50
C GLY A 278 -12.09 -9.89 -23.54
N GLU A 279 -11.20 -10.21 -22.59
CA GLU A 279 -10.62 -11.56 -22.42
C GLU A 279 -11.60 -12.52 -21.70
N ASP A 280 -11.45 -13.84 -21.88
CA ASP A 280 -12.12 -14.82 -21.01
C ASP A 280 -11.60 -14.62 -19.59
N ASP A 281 -12.51 -14.44 -18.62
CA ASP A 281 -12.19 -14.25 -17.19
C ASP A 281 -11.14 -15.28 -16.71
N LYS A 282 -11.17 -16.50 -17.27
CA LYS A 282 -10.21 -17.57 -16.97
C LYS A 282 -8.80 -17.30 -17.46
N ASP A 283 -8.64 -16.90 -18.72
CA ASP A 283 -7.32 -16.68 -19.33
C ASP A 283 -6.59 -15.52 -18.64
N HIS A 284 -7.36 -14.48 -18.25
CA HIS A 284 -6.85 -13.35 -17.47
C HIS A 284 -6.31 -13.79 -16.11
N ILE A 285 -7.07 -14.58 -15.35
CA ILE A 285 -6.64 -15.10 -14.04
C ILE A 285 -5.42 -16.01 -14.19
N ILE A 286 -5.40 -16.90 -15.20
CA ILE A 286 -4.25 -17.79 -15.48
C ILE A 286 -2.99 -16.97 -15.75
N ARG A 287 -3.10 -15.90 -16.56
CA ARG A 287 -1.96 -15.05 -16.93
C ARG A 287 -1.30 -14.42 -15.70
N PHE A 288 -2.08 -13.76 -14.84
CA PHE A 288 -1.54 -13.10 -13.65
C PHE A 288 -1.07 -14.10 -12.59
N THR A 289 -1.78 -15.22 -12.42
CA THR A 289 -1.33 -16.28 -11.50
C THR A 289 0.00 -16.86 -11.94
N THR A 290 0.17 -17.15 -13.24
CA THR A 290 1.42 -17.66 -13.81
C THR A 290 2.57 -16.68 -13.60
N ASP A 291 2.37 -15.39 -13.90
CA ASP A 291 3.45 -14.39 -13.74
C ASP A 291 3.90 -14.26 -12.27
N MET A 292 2.96 -14.26 -11.32
CA MET A 292 3.29 -14.25 -9.89
C MET A 292 4.01 -15.52 -9.43
N CYS A 293 3.61 -16.69 -9.94
CA CYS A 293 4.29 -17.96 -9.68
C CYS A 293 5.73 -17.93 -10.21
N ASP A 294 5.93 -17.43 -11.43
CA ASP A 294 7.25 -17.33 -12.05
C ASP A 294 8.16 -16.34 -11.31
N GLU A 295 7.59 -15.27 -10.74
CA GLU A 295 8.32 -14.32 -9.92
C GLU A 295 8.73 -14.93 -8.56
N LEU A 296 7.86 -15.72 -7.92
CA LEU A 296 8.26 -16.45 -6.71
C LEU A 296 9.33 -17.51 -6.99
N ARG A 297 9.24 -18.22 -8.13
CA ARG A 297 10.27 -19.18 -8.55
C ARG A 297 11.61 -18.49 -8.77
N TRP A 298 11.62 -17.38 -9.52
CA TRP A 298 12.83 -16.58 -9.72
C TRP A 298 13.42 -16.10 -8.40
N PHE A 299 12.58 -15.63 -7.47
CA PHE A 299 13.05 -15.21 -6.16
C PHE A 299 13.69 -16.38 -5.39
N GLU A 300 13.04 -17.55 -5.40
CA GLU A 300 13.55 -18.79 -4.80
C GLU A 300 14.91 -19.20 -5.37
N THR A 301 15.09 -19.18 -6.70
CA THR A 301 16.27 -19.71 -7.37
C THR A 301 17.42 -18.71 -7.44
N ASP A 302 17.12 -17.47 -7.83
CA ASP A 302 18.12 -16.49 -8.24
C ASP A 302 18.41 -15.45 -7.14
N VAL A 303 17.43 -15.11 -6.31
CA VAL A 303 17.62 -14.09 -5.25
C VAL A 303 18.06 -14.71 -3.93
N LEU A 304 17.39 -15.77 -3.47
CA LEU A 304 17.73 -16.41 -2.19
C LEU A 304 19.12 -17.07 -2.18
N SER A 305 19.59 -17.55 -3.33
CA SER A 305 20.95 -18.07 -3.46
C SER A 305 22.02 -17.01 -3.16
N ASN A 306 21.75 -15.73 -3.46
CA ASN A 306 22.62 -14.60 -3.09
C ASN A 306 22.56 -14.29 -1.58
N LEU A 307 21.40 -14.44 -0.95
CA LEU A 307 21.25 -14.32 0.50
C LEU A 307 21.99 -15.44 1.24
N ALA A 308 22.01 -16.67 0.71
CA ALA A 308 22.73 -17.78 1.32
C ALA A 308 24.26 -17.62 1.23
N ALA A 309 24.74 -16.84 0.27
CA ALA A 309 26.15 -16.77 -0.07
C ALA A 309 26.85 -15.49 0.41
N LEU A 310 26.14 -14.57 1.10
CA LEU A 310 26.60 -13.33 1.77
C LEU A 310 28.07 -12.94 1.51
N TYR A 311 28.38 -12.51 0.28
CA TYR A 311 29.75 -12.18 -0.12
C TYR A 311 30.12 -10.70 0.10
N SER A 312 29.17 -9.83 0.44
CA SER A 312 29.37 -8.38 0.60
C SER A 312 28.28 -7.76 1.47
N ASP A 313 28.68 -7.02 2.50
CA ASP A 313 27.80 -6.27 3.41
C ASP A 313 26.90 -5.25 2.68
N ASP A 314 27.33 -4.76 1.51
CA ASP A 314 26.65 -3.71 0.74
C ASP A 314 25.35 -4.19 0.05
N ILE A 315 25.12 -5.50 -0.03
CA ILE A 315 23.93 -6.09 -0.67
C ILE A 315 22.96 -6.68 0.37
N VAL A 316 23.44 -6.98 1.57
CA VAL A 316 22.67 -7.66 2.62
C VAL A 316 21.42 -6.86 2.99
N SER A 317 21.57 -5.55 3.23
CA SER A 317 20.43 -4.69 3.60
C SER A 317 19.36 -4.61 2.50
N PHE A 318 19.77 -4.61 1.23
CA PHE A 318 18.87 -4.66 0.08
C PHE A 318 18.13 -6.00 0.00
N LEU A 319 18.85 -7.12 0.13
CA LEU A 319 18.27 -8.46 0.10
C LEU A 319 17.30 -8.70 1.26
N ILE A 320 17.60 -8.22 2.46
CA ILE A 320 16.69 -8.27 3.61
C ILE A 320 15.41 -7.53 3.26
N ARG A 321 15.50 -6.26 2.84
CA ARG A 321 14.31 -5.46 2.47
C ARG A 321 13.50 -6.09 1.35
N LEU A 322 14.15 -6.57 0.29
CA LEU A 322 13.46 -7.23 -0.81
C LEU A 322 12.72 -8.50 -0.33
N SER A 323 13.38 -9.29 0.52
CA SER A 323 12.79 -10.51 1.11
C SER A 323 11.59 -10.20 1.99
N GLU A 324 11.66 -9.17 2.85
CA GLU A 324 10.53 -8.70 3.65
C GLU A 324 9.33 -8.33 2.77
N ILE A 325 9.58 -7.61 1.66
CA ILE A 325 8.52 -7.24 0.71
C ILE A 325 7.92 -8.47 0.05
N VAL A 326 8.73 -9.41 -0.44
CA VAL A 326 8.23 -10.65 -1.06
C VAL A 326 7.34 -11.43 -0.08
N LEU A 327 7.82 -11.64 1.15
CA LEU A 327 7.07 -12.34 2.20
C LEU A 327 5.75 -11.65 2.53
N ARG A 328 5.73 -10.31 2.58
CA ARG A 328 4.51 -9.53 2.79
C ARG A 328 3.56 -9.59 1.59
N CYS A 329 4.10 -9.60 0.37
CA CYS A 329 3.32 -9.69 -0.86
C CYS A 329 2.64 -11.05 -1.02
N ILE A 330 3.23 -12.14 -0.50
CA ILE A 330 2.56 -13.45 -0.40
C ILE A 330 1.22 -13.29 0.34
N GLY A 331 1.24 -12.64 1.51
CA GLY A 331 0.03 -12.36 2.28
C GLY A 331 -1.00 -11.51 1.53
N LEU A 332 -0.54 -10.47 0.82
CA LEU A 332 -1.39 -9.62 0.00
C LEU A 332 -2.08 -10.42 -1.11
N THR A 333 -1.34 -11.24 -1.84
CA THR A 333 -1.87 -12.05 -2.94
C THR A 333 -2.84 -13.12 -2.45
N MET A 334 -2.51 -13.79 -1.34
CA MET A 334 -3.39 -14.78 -0.71
C MET A 334 -4.70 -14.15 -0.19
N ALA A 335 -4.66 -12.89 0.27
CA ALA A 335 -5.87 -12.16 0.66
C ALA A 335 -6.65 -11.63 -0.55
N ALA A 336 -5.97 -11.39 -1.67
CA ALA A 336 -6.58 -10.89 -2.89
C ALA A 336 -7.38 -11.99 -3.61
N TRP A 337 -6.93 -13.24 -3.61
CA TRP A 337 -7.55 -14.28 -4.41
C TRP A 337 -7.76 -15.60 -3.66
N ASP A 338 -8.90 -16.24 -3.91
CA ASP A 338 -9.25 -17.52 -3.34
C ASP A 338 -8.65 -18.68 -4.15
N PHE A 339 -7.44 -19.10 -3.77
CA PHE A 339 -6.72 -20.21 -4.39
C PHE A 339 -7.27 -21.59 -4.03
N SER A 340 -8.29 -21.70 -3.16
CA SER A 340 -8.90 -22.99 -2.81
C SER A 340 -9.75 -23.59 -3.93
N LYS A 341 -10.13 -22.76 -4.92
CA LYS A 341 -10.93 -23.19 -6.06
C LYS A 341 -10.02 -23.60 -7.21
N PRO A 342 -10.07 -24.84 -7.69
CA PRO A 342 -9.26 -25.25 -8.83
C PRO A 342 -9.64 -24.42 -10.06
N LEU A 343 -8.63 -23.83 -10.70
CA LEU A 343 -8.79 -23.26 -12.03
C LEU A 343 -9.13 -24.40 -12.99
N ARG A 344 -10.41 -24.56 -13.32
CA ARG A 344 -10.85 -25.55 -14.31
C ARG A 344 -10.33 -25.11 -15.67
N THR A 345 -9.24 -25.74 -16.11
CA THR A 345 -8.74 -25.66 -17.48
C THR A 345 -9.87 -25.96 -18.46
N PRO A 346 -9.95 -25.23 -19.59
CA PRO A 346 -10.86 -25.62 -20.65
C PRO A 346 -10.37 -26.97 -21.18
N SER A 347 -11.13 -28.02 -20.87
CA SER A 347 -11.03 -29.30 -21.57
C SER A 347 -11.40 -29.07 -23.03
N GLY A 348 -10.39 -28.81 -23.86
CA GLY A 348 -10.48 -29.03 -25.29
C GLY A 348 -10.67 -30.53 -25.52
N SER A 349 -11.85 -30.90 -26.00
CA SER A 349 -12.22 -32.19 -26.62
C SER A 349 -11.84 -33.47 -25.86
N GLU A 350 -12.87 -34.21 -25.47
CA GLU A 350 -12.82 -35.65 -25.18
C GLU A 350 -12.13 -36.42 -26.32
N THR A 351 -10.83 -36.63 -26.20
CA THR A 351 -10.14 -37.77 -26.84
C THR A 351 -9.03 -38.24 -25.93
N HIS A 352 -9.27 -39.39 -25.31
CA HIS A 352 -8.27 -40.24 -24.67
C HIS A 352 -7.05 -40.43 -25.56
N ILE A 353 -5.87 -39.98 -25.12
CA ILE A 353 -4.60 -40.69 -25.31
C ILE A 353 -3.80 -40.51 -24.01
N GLU A 354 -3.55 -41.62 -23.34
CA GLU A 354 -2.64 -41.73 -22.19
C GLU A 354 -1.19 -41.47 -22.64
N GLY A 355 -0.48 -40.69 -21.83
CA GLY A 355 0.97 -40.64 -21.82
C GLY A 355 1.58 -39.44 -22.56
N GLU A 356 1.67 -38.31 -21.86
CA GLU A 356 2.80 -37.37 -21.94
C GLU A 356 2.69 -36.37 -20.77
N SER A 357 3.69 -36.42 -19.88
CA SER A 357 4.04 -35.50 -18.78
C SER A 357 2.95 -34.59 -18.21
N SER A 358 2.45 -34.96 -17.03
CA SER A 358 1.93 -34.00 -16.06
C SER A 358 3.08 -33.07 -15.63
N GLU A 359 3.32 -31.98 -16.36
CA GLU A 359 4.08 -30.88 -15.78
C GLU A 359 3.30 -30.41 -14.55
N ASP A 360 3.92 -30.58 -13.39
CA ASP A 360 3.44 -30.09 -12.10
C ASP A 360 3.14 -28.60 -12.19
N HIS A 361 1.91 -28.23 -12.51
CA HIS A 361 1.42 -26.87 -12.29
C HIS A 361 1.23 -26.68 -10.78
N LEU A 362 2.34 -26.55 -10.05
CA LEU A 362 2.36 -26.16 -8.64
C LEU A 362 1.50 -24.91 -8.47
N SER A 363 0.56 -24.97 -7.53
CA SER A 363 -0.32 -23.86 -7.24
C SER A 363 0.50 -22.71 -6.61
N TYR A 364 0.05 -21.46 -6.75
CA TYR A 364 0.72 -20.31 -6.13
C TYR A 364 1.00 -20.52 -4.62
N PRO A 365 0.05 -21.04 -3.81
CA PRO A 365 0.30 -21.38 -2.41
C PRO A 365 1.45 -22.37 -2.20
N ASP A 366 1.61 -23.37 -3.07
CA ASP A 366 2.69 -24.36 -2.94
C ASP A 366 4.06 -23.73 -3.17
N ILE A 367 4.18 -22.88 -4.20
CA ILE A 367 5.42 -22.16 -4.50
C ILE A 367 5.75 -21.18 -3.38
N ALA A 368 4.75 -20.43 -2.89
CA ALA A 368 4.91 -19.52 -1.76
C ALA A 368 5.35 -20.27 -0.48
N GLY A 369 4.79 -21.45 -0.22
CA GLY A 369 5.21 -22.31 0.89
C GLY A 369 6.66 -22.74 0.79
N ARG A 370 7.14 -23.12 -0.41
CA ARG A 370 8.56 -23.43 -0.65
C ARG A 370 9.47 -22.23 -0.44
N VAL A 371 9.06 -21.04 -0.89
CA VAL A 371 9.81 -19.78 -0.63
C VAL A 371 9.93 -19.50 0.87
N VAL A 372 8.84 -19.60 1.63
CA VAL A 372 8.86 -19.42 3.09
C VAL A 372 9.80 -20.45 3.74
N MET A 373 9.73 -21.70 3.31
CA MET A 373 10.58 -22.78 3.80
C MET A 373 12.07 -22.58 3.48
N ALA A 374 12.40 -21.94 2.36
CA ALA A 374 13.79 -21.68 1.96
C ALA A 374 14.52 -20.76 2.95
N PHE A 375 13.80 -19.94 3.73
CA PHE A 375 14.37 -19.13 4.82
C PHE A 375 14.67 -19.92 6.10
N CYS A 376 14.24 -21.18 6.22
CA CYS A 376 14.56 -22.03 7.37
C CYS A 376 15.98 -22.58 7.27
N SER A 377 16.98 -21.68 7.26
CA SER A 377 18.39 -21.98 7.10
C SER A 377 19.23 -21.28 8.16
N SER A 378 20.41 -21.83 8.47
CA SER A 378 21.28 -21.28 9.52
C SER A 378 22.00 -19.99 9.11
N SER A 379 21.92 -19.61 7.83
CA SER A 379 22.53 -18.39 7.29
C SER A 379 21.53 -17.26 7.07
N THR A 380 20.25 -17.47 7.39
CA THR A 380 19.22 -16.45 7.20
C THR A 380 19.26 -15.40 8.32
N PRO A 381 19.34 -14.09 8.00
CA PRO A 381 19.38 -13.02 8.99
C PRO A 381 18.18 -13.01 9.93
N GLY A 382 18.41 -12.72 11.21
CA GLY A 382 17.37 -12.64 12.23
C GLY A 382 16.27 -11.61 11.95
N ASP A 383 16.58 -10.53 11.24
CA ASP A 383 15.62 -9.48 10.84
C ASP A 383 14.44 -10.03 10.01
N LEU A 384 14.64 -11.14 9.28
CA LEU A 384 13.62 -11.75 8.44
C LEU A 384 12.67 -12.66 9.21
N LEU A 385 13.01 -13.05 10.45
CA LEU A 385 12.23 -14.02 11.22
C LEU A 385 10.76 -13.58 11.39
N PRO A 386 10.42 -12.34 11.82
CA PRO A 386 9.02 -11.91 11.92
C PRO A 386 8.26 -11.97 10.59
N ALA A 387 8.91 -11.61 9.47
CA ALA A 387 8.30 -11.61 8.15
C ALA A 387 7.99 -13.05 7.68
N VAL A 388 8.92 -13.98 7.89
CA VAL A 388 8.74 -15.41 7.55
C VAL A 388 7.60 -16.02 8.35
N LEU A 389 7.54 -15.77 9.66
CA LEU A 389 6.48 -16.28 10.52
C LEU A 389 5.11 -15.71 10.16
N THR A 390 5.06 -14.43 9.79
CA THR A 390 3.82 -13.77 9.34
C THR A 390 3.34 -14.36 8.01
N ALA A 391 4.23 -14.58 7.04
CA ALA A 391 3.89 -15.19 5.76
C ALA A 391 3.44 -16.66 5.93
N ALA A 392 4.13 -17.45 6.75
CA ALA A 392 3.74 -18.82 7.09
C ALA A 392 2.33 -18.86 7.70
N LYS A 393 2.06 -17.97 8.66
CA LYS A 393 0.73 -17.82 9.26
C LYS A 393 -0.35 -17.52 8.21
N GLN A 394 -0.10 -16.55 7.33
CA GLN A 394 -1.07 -16.15 6.31
C GLN A 394 -1.34 -17.27 5.29
N LEU A 395 -0.33 -18.06 4.93
CA LEU A 395 -0.53 -19.23 4.07
C LEU A 395 -1.40 -20.29 4.77
N LEU A 396 -1.17 -20.52 6.07
CA LEU A 396 -1.93 -21.49 6.86
C LEU A 396 -3.40 -21.05 7.07
N ASP A 397 -3.63 -19.76 7.37
CA ASP A 397 -4.97 -19.17 7.56
C ASP A 397 -5.87 -19.33 6.33
N ASN A 398 -5.30 -19.33 5.12
CA ASN A 398 -6.06 -19.40 3.88
C ASN A 398 -6.41 -20.83 3.45
N GLY A 399 -5.98 -21.86 4.20
CA GLY A 399 -6.36 -23.26 3.98
C GLY A 399 -5.97 -23.85 2.61
N CYS A 400 -5.11 -23.16 1.86
CA CYS A 400 -4.73 -23.54 0.49
C CYS A 400 -3.39 -24.29 0.42
N THR A 401 -2.57 -24.24 1.48
CA THR A 401 -1.28 -24.95 1.53
C THR A 401 -1.42 -26.26 2.27
N MET A 402 -0.62 -27.26 1.86
CA MET A 402 -0.46 -28.48 2.64
C MET A 402 0.14 -28.10 3.99
N PHE A 403 -0.68 -28.17 5.04
CA PHE A 403 -0.30 -27.92 6.45
C PHE A 403 1.05 -28.55 6.83
N SER A 404 1.34 -29.74 6.29
CA SER A 404 2.60 -30.48 6.47
C SER A 404 3.84 -29.75 5.95
N HIS A 405 3.72 -28.88 4.94
CA HIS A 405 4.83 -28.13 4.37
C HIS A 405 5.28 -26.96 5.25
N LEU A 406 4.38 -26.40 6.08
CA LEU A 406 4.67 -25.24 6.92
C LEU A 406 5.03 -25.63 8.37
N LEU A 407 4.67 -26.84 8.81
CA LEU A 407 5.06 -27.33 10.14
C LEU A 407 6.58 -27.24 10.42
N PRO A 408 7.48 -27.55 9.47
CA PRO A 408 8.91 -27.39 9.68
C PRO A 408 9.35 -25.94 9.97
N VAL A 409 8.60 -24.93 9.52
CA VAL A 409 8.87 -23.53 9.88
C VAL A 409 8.72 -23.34 11.39
N LEU A 410 7.62 -23.84 11.96
CA LEU A 410 7.34 -23.76 13.40
C LEU A 410 8.43 -24.44 14.22
N ASP A 411 8.83 -25.64 13.81
CA ASP A 411 9.85 -26.47 14.46
C ASP A 411 11.26 -25.86 14.34
N TYR A 412 11.52 -25.06 13.30
CA TYR A 412 12.84 -24.45 13.07
C TYR A 412 13.08 -23.17 13.90
N VAL A 413 12.02 -22.47 14.32
CA VAL A 413 12.13 -21.19 15.04
C VAL A 413 13.05 -21.24 16.27
N PRO A 414 12.98 -22.23 17.17
CA PRO A 414 13.88 -22.30 18.32
C PRO A 414 15.34 -22.31 17.89
N LYS A 415 15.70 -23.14 16.90
CA LYS A 415 17.06 -23.20 16.37
C LYS A 415 17.50 -21.87 15.75
N TRP A 416 16.62 -21.20 15.03
CA TRP A 416 16.93 -19.90 14.41
C TRP A 416 17.23 -18.83 15.47
N ILE A 417 16.38 -18.72 16.51
CA ILE A 417 16.60 -17.78 17.62
C ILE A 417 17.95 -18.04 18.32
N MET A 418 18.29 -19.32 18.57
CA MET A 418 19.59 -19.67 19.17
C MET A 418 20.75 -19.27 18.26
N THR A 419 20.63 -19.52 16.96
CA THR A 419 21.68 -19.21 15.97
C THR A 419 21.92 -17.70 15.90
N CYS A 420 20.85 -16.90 15.86
CA CYS A 420 20.95 -15.43 15.89
C CYS A 420 21.59 -14.94 17.19
N THR A 421 21.21 -15.53 18.34
CA THR A 421 21.80 -15.17 19.64
C THR A 421 23.30 -15.50 19.69
N ALA A 422 23.71 -16.63 19.11
CA ALA A 422 25.13 -17.03 19.07
C ALA A 422 25.98 -16.16 18.12
N ASN A 423 25.36 -15.56 17.11
CA ASN A 423 26.02 -14.70 16.11
C ASN A 423 25.95 -13.21 16.46
N ASP A 424 25.39 -12.84 17.63
CA ASP A 424 25.09 -11.45 18.01
C ASP A 424 24.19 -10.70 17.00
N ASP A 425 23.32 -11.42 16.29
CA ASP A 425 22.34 -10.82 15.39
C ASP A 425 21.29 -10.02 16.18
N THR A 426 20.91 -8.85 15.69
CA THR A 426 19.87 -8.03 16.32
C THR A 426 18.49 -8.66 16.14
N LEU A 427 17.90 -9.17 17.22
CA LEU A 427 16.50 -9.62 17.23
C LEU A 427 15.62 -8.69 18.06
N LYS A 428 14.54 -8.21 17.44
CA LYS A 428 13.51 -7.44 18.14
C LYS A 428 12.57 -8.38 18.89
N GLU A 429 12.90 -8.70 20.15
CA GLU A 429 12.20 -9.69 20.98
C GLU A 429 10.67 -9.62 20.92
N LYS A 430 10.11 -8.39 20.96
CA LYS A 430 8.66 -8.20 20.94
C LYS A 430 8.06 -8.61 19.60
N GLU A 431 8.62 -8.15 18.49
CA GLU A 431 8.11 -8.44 17.13
C GLU A 431 8.23 -9.93 16.82
N VAL A 432 9.37 -10.54 17.17
CA VAL A 432 9.60 -11.98 17.01
C VAL A 432 8.64 -12.80 17.87
N GLY A 433 8.52 -12.46 19.16
CA GLY A 433 7.64 -13.19 20.08
C GLY A 433 6.17 -13.09 19.70
N ASP A 434 5.70 -11.91 19.28
CA ASP A 434 4.32 -11.70 18.84
C ASP A 434 4.03 -12.49 17.53
N ALA A 435 4.95 -12.49 16.56
CA ALA A 435 4.81 -13.26 15.33
C ALA A 435 4.85 -14.77 15.56
N TYR A 436 5.75 -15.25 16.43
CA TYR A 436 5.87 -16.67 16.76
C TYR A 436 4.65 -17.19 17.52
N LEU A 437 4.14 -16.42 18.50
CA LEU A 437 2.89 -16.75 19.19
C LEU A 437 1.69 -16.78 18.23
N ALA A 438 1.64 -15.85 17.27
CA ALA A 438 0.57 -15.81 16.27
C ALA A 438 0.61 -17.04 15.36
N LEU A 439 1.80 -17.48 14.93
CA LEU A 439 1.96 -18.71 14.14
C LEU A 439 1.50 -19.94 14.93
N TRP A 440 1.94 -20.08 16.20
CA TRP A 440 1.50 -21.16 17.09
C TRP A 440 -0.01 -21.26 17.23
N ARG A 441 -0.69 -20.11 17.45
CA ARG A 441 -2.16 -20.09 17.54
C ARG A 441 -2.81 -20.60 16.26
N THR A 442 -2.27 -20.19 15.12
CA THR A 442 -2.81 -20.59 13.81
C THR A 442 -2.66 -22.09 13.58
N PHE A 443 -1.54 -22.70 14.01
CA PHE A 443 -1.39 -24.15 14.00
C PHE A 443 -2.37 -24.84 14.94
N LEU A 444 -2.48 -24.37 16.20
CA LEU A 444 -3.39 -24.96 17.18
C LEU A 444 -4.87 -24.91 16.75
N ASP A 445 -5.27 -23.87 16.03
CA ASP A 445 -6.61 -23.70 15.50
C ASP A 445 -6.86 -24.52 14.21
N HIS A 446 -5.80 -25.06 13.59
CA HIS A 446 -5.90 -25.82 12.34
C HIS A 446 -6.36 -27.27 12.59
N SER A 447 -7.35 -27.75 11.83
CA SER A 447 -7.98 -29.07 12.05
C SER A 447 -7.04 -30.27 11.91
N GLU A 448 -5.95 -30.11 11.17
CA GLU A 448 -4.93 -31.16 10.98
C GLU A 448 -3.86 -31.18 12.08
N TYR A 449 -3.82 -30.19 12.97
CA TYR A 449 -2.86 -30.14 14.07
C TYR A 449 -3.31 -31.01 15.23
N THR A 450 -2.61 -32.13 15.45
CA THR A 450 -2.93 -33.12 16.48
C THR A 450 -2.13 -32.88 17.75
N GLU A 451 -2.60 -33.42 18.88
CA GLU A 451 -1.85 -33.45 20.15
C GLU A 451 -0.46 -34.07 19.99
N THR A 452 -0.32 -35.10 19.14
CA THR A 452 0.99 -35.72 18.86
C THR A 452 1.97 -34.78 18.16
N LEU A 453 1.48 -33.88 17.30
CA LEU A 453 2.31 -32.86 16.65
C LEU A 453 2.66 -31.74 17.62
N LEU A 454 1.73 -31.37 18.51
CA LEU A 454 1.98 -30.45 19.62
C LEU A 454 3.11 -30.95 20.52
N ASP A 455 2.99 -32.18 21.02
CA ASP A 455 4.01 -32.81 21.87
C ASP A 455 5.38 -32.81 21.19
N LYS A 456 5.42 -33.14 19.90
CA LYS A 456 6.66 -33.10 19.12
C LYS A 456 7.25 -31.69 19.05
N SER A 457 6.43 -30.70 18.73
CA SER A 457 6.85 -29.30 18.56
C SER A 457 7.34 -28.69 19.89
N ILE A 458 6.67 -29.01 21.01
CA ILE A 458 7.11 -28.63 22.37
C ILE A 458 8.42 -29.32 22.73
N ASN A 459 8.57 -30.62 22.43
CA ASN A 459 9.82 -31.34 22.64
C ASN A 459 10.98 -30.71 21.85
N VAL A 460 10.75 -30.27 20.60
CA VAL A 460 11.76 -29.54 19.81
C VAL A 460 12.19 -28.25 20.53
N CYS A 461 11.24 -27.46 21.04
CA CYS A 461 11.54 -26.25 21.82
C CYS A 461 12.37 -26.58 23.07
N ALA A 462 11.95 -27.60 23.83
CA ALA A 462 12.60 -28.01 25.06
C ALA A 462 14.04 -28.48 24.83
N VAL A 463 14.26 -29.33 23.81
CA VAL A 463 15.60 -29.83 23.46
C VAL A 463 16.53 -28.68 23.07
N HIS A 464 16.06 -27.74 22.24
CA HIS A 464 16.88 -26.58 21.87
C HIS A 464 17.21 -25.66 23.04
N LEU A 465 16.24 -25.39 23.92
CA LEU A 465 16.46 -24.58 25.13
C LEU A 465 17.42 -25.25 26.12
N LEU A 466 17.28 -26.56 26.35
CA LEU A 466 18.16 -27.33 27.24
C LEU A 466 19.59 -27.36 26.71
N ASN A 467 19.78 -27.59 25.42
CA ASN A 467 21.10 -27.57 24.80
C ASN A 467 21.74 -26.18 24.90
N TYR A 468 20.97 -25.12 24.62
CA TYR A 468 21.43 -23.74 24.75
C TYR A 468 21.85 -23.41 26.20
N LEU A 469 21.02 -23.75 27.18
CA LEU A 469 21.33 -23.52 28.60
C LEU A 469 22.57 -24.29 29.07
N THR A 470 22.71 -25.54 28.60
CA THR A 470 23.88 -26.37 28.93
C THR A 470 25.15 -25.71 28.39
N GLN A 471 25.15 -25.34 27.11
CA GLN A 471 26.28 -24.68 26.47
C GLN A 471 26.59 -23.32 27.12
N HIS A 472 25.57 -22.50 27.38
CA HIS A 472 25.73 -21.20 28.05
C HIS A 472 26.34 -21.33 29.46
N ASN A 473 25.95 -22.35 30.23
CA ASN A 473 26.53 -22.61 31.55
C ASN A 473 27.96 -23.14 31.46
N GLU A 474 28.26 -23.96 30.45
CA GLU A 474 29.62 -24.43 30.17
C GLU A 474 30.55 -23.27 29.80
N ASP A 475 30.12 -22.39 28.89
CA ASP A 475 30.89 -21.25 28.39
C ASP A 475 31.16 -20.20 29.48
N ASN A 476 30.18 -19.97 30.37
CA ASN A 476 30.31 -19.01 31.47
C ASN A 476 30.90 -19.62 32.76
N HIS A 477 31.09 -20.95 32.81
CA HIS A 477 31.50 -21.69 34.00
C HIS A 477 30.66 -21.37 35.27
N ASP A 478 29.40 -21.00 35.08
CA ASP A 478 28.49 -20.59 36.14
C ASP A 478 27.05 -21.04 35.82
N ILE A 479 26.30 -21.37 36.87
CA ILE A 479 24.88 -21.71 36.78
C ILE A 479 24.13 -20.64 37.56
N GLN A 480 23.57 -19.68 36.83
CA GLN A 480 22.78 -18.61 37.45
C GLN A 480 21.49 -19.18 38.06
N ASP A 481 21.19 -18.80 39.31
CA ASP A 481 19.95 -19.18 39.98
C ASP A 481 18.80 -18.25 39.53
N PRO A 482 17.79 -18.76 38.80
CA PRO A 482 16.70 -17.94 38.27
C PRO A 482 15.76 -17.36 39.34
N ARG A 483 15.96 -17.70 40.62
CA ARG A 483 15.21 -17.14 41.75
C ARG A 483 15.82 -15.86 42.31
N LEU A 484 17.02 -15.49 41.87
CA LEU A 484 17.69 -14.27 42.32
C LEU A 484 17.03 -13.02 41.71
N HIS A 485 17.02 -11.92 42.46
CA HIS A 485 16.35 -10.67 42.05
C HIS A 485 17.04 -9.94 40.89
N ASP A 486 18.32 -10.24 40.67
CA ASP A 486 19.18 -9.71 39.60
C ASP A 486 19.31 -10.68 38.41
N PHE A 487 18.56 -11.77 38.40
CA PHE A 487 18.56 -12.70 37.26
C PHE A 487 17.99 -12.03 36.01
N GLU A 488 18.84 -11.84 35.01
CA GLU A 488 18.43 -11.37 33.69
C GLU A 488 18.13 -12.57 32.78
N THR A 489 16.92 -12.60 32.23
CA THR A 489 16.52 -13.69 31.35
C THR A 489 17.21 -13.54 30.00
N THR A 490 17.85 -14.61 29.53
CA THR A 490 18.48 -14.60 28.19
C THR A 490 17.42 -14.47 27.10
N MET A 491 17.82 -13.89 25.96
CA MET A 491 16.91 -13.58 24.86
C MET A 491 16.13 -14.82 24.35
N PRO A 492 16.74 -16.01 24.18
CA PRO A 492 15.98 -17.19 23.75
C PRO A 492 14.91 -17.64 24.77
N ILE A 493 15.20 -17.56 26.07
CA ILE A 493 14.23 -17.87 27.12
C ILE A 493 13.10 -16.82 27.14
N SER A 494 13.44 -15.53 27.01
CA SER A 494 12.48 -14.43 26.94
C SER A 494 11.49 -14.64 25.79
N ILE A 495 11.99 -14.95 24.59
CA ILE A 495 11.13 -15.14 23.41
C ILE A 495 10.33 -16.45 23.51
N ILE A 496 10.99 -17.59 23.67
CA ILE A 496 10.34 -18.91 23.52
C ILE A 496 9.45 -19.22 24.73
N LEU A 497 9.97 -19.06 25.95
CA LEU A 497 9.23 -19.41 27.16
C LEU A 497 8.29 -18.29 27.60
N ASN A 498 8.80 -17.09 27.83
CA ASN A 498 8.00 -16.02 28.45
C ASN A 498 6.97 -15.41 27.50
N ARG A 499 7.31 -15.22 26.22
CA ARG A 499 6.42 -14.58 25.23
C ARG A 499 5.55 -15.56 24.47
N VAL A 500 5.96 -16.82 24.32
CA VAL A 500 5.19 -17.82 23.56
C VAL A 500 4.55 -18.88 24.46
N ILE A 501 5.35 -19.77 25.05
CA ILE A 501 4.83 -20.93 25.80
C ILE A 501 3.96 -20.48 26.98
N PHE A 502 4.47 -19.62 27.86
CA PHE A 502 3.72 -19.18 29.05
C PHE A 502 2.56 -18.22 28.74
N ARG A 503 2.49 -17.70 27.51
CA ARG A 503 1.39 -16.82 27.07
C ARG A 503 0.21 -17.58 26.47
N ASN A 504 0.37 -18.87 26.18
CA ASN A 504 -0.71 -19.70 25.64
C ASN A 504 -0.93 -20.91 26.54
N LYS A 505 -2.09 -20.96 27.21
CA LYS A 505 -2.40 -22.03 28.19
C LYS A 505 -2.32 -23.43 27.58
N THR A 506 -2.71 -23.58 26.32
CA THR A 506 -2.68 -24.85 25.59
C THR A 506 -1.27 -25.39 25.37
N LEU A 507 -0.24 -24.53 25.41
CA LEU A 507 1.16 -24.95 25.28
C LEU A 507 1.77 -25.39 26.62
N ILE A 508 1.03 -25.23 27.73
CA ILE A 508 1.50 -25.52 29.10
C ILE A 508 0.82 -26.77 29.65
N THR A 509 -0.43 -27.01 29.25
CA THR A 509 -1.26 -28.17 29.61
C THR A 509 -0.97 -29.34 28.71
#